data_AF-A0A924H137-F1
#
_entry.id   AF-A0A924H137-F1
#
_cell.length_a   1.000
_cell.length_b   1.000
_cell.length_c   1.000
_cell.angle_alpha   90.00
_cell.angle_beta   90.00
_cell.angle_gamma   90.00
#
_symmetry.space_group_name_H-M   'P 1'
#
loop_
_entity.id
_entity.type
_entity.pdbx_description
1 polymer ?
#
loop_
_entity_poly.entity_id
_entity_poly.type
_entity_poly.pdbx_seq_one_letter_code
_entity_poly.pdbx_strand_id
1 'polypeptide(L)'
;MTKPFDLIATGTGASGAAASCRKAGWKAAVVDNLPFGGICALRGCFPKEVLVGVAQALDRTRRTRGKEDVFNRILGAHLIVRRRTKWSASSRWPSRNG
;
A
#
# COMPACT_ATOMS: atom_id res chain seq x y z
N MET A 1 20.45 -15.46 27.70
CA MET A 1 19.57 -14.47 28.35
C MET A 1 18.19 -14.54 27.70
N THR A 2 17.17 -14.99 28.44
CA THR A 2 15.79 -15.17 27.94
C THR A 2 14.97 -13.90 28.21
N LYS A 3 14.22 -13.43 27.20
CA LYS A 3 13.29 -12.29 27.34
C LYS A 3 11.86 -12.82 27.37
N PRO A 4 11.07 -12.56 28.42
CA PRO A 4 9.66 -12.98 28.46
C PRO A 4 8.82 -12.10 27.52
N PHE A 5 7.96 -12.74 26.73
CA PHE A 5 6.99 -12.12 25.84
C PHE A 5 5.62 -12.77 26.04
N ASP A 6 4.56 -11.96 25.97
CA ASP A 6 3.18 -12.43 26.04
C ASP A 6 2.71 -12.94 24.67
N LEU A 7 3.34 -12.46 23.59
CA LEU A 7 3.08 -12.88 22.20
C LEU A 7 4.36 -12.84 21.38
N ILE A 8 4.60 -13.90 20.61
CA ILE A 8 5.62 -13.92 19.56
C ILE A 8 4.93 -14.26 18.24
N ALA A 9 4.92 -13.31 17.31
CA ALA A 9 4.42 -13.51 15.96
C ALA A 9 5.56 -13.91 15.02
N THR A 10 5.43 -15.09 14.41
CA THR A 10 6.36 -15.60 13.41
C THR A 10 5.90 -15.17 12.01
N GLY A 11 6.72 -14.39 11.33
CA GLY A 11 6.41 -13.76 10.06
C GLY A 11 5.74 -12.39 10.21
N THR A 12 6.10 -11.47 9.33
CA THR A 12 5.67 -10.06 9.40
C THR A 12 4.24 -9.82 8.92
N GLY A 13 3.58 -10.83 8.35
CA GLY A 13 2.17 -10.76 7.98
C GLY A 13 1.23 -10.54 9.18
N ALA A 14 1.61 -11.01 10.36
CA ALA A 14 0.84 -10.83 11.60
C ALA A 14 1.20 -9.55 12.37
N SER A 15 2.02 -8.66 11.79
CA SER A 15 2.47 -7.42 12.44
C SER A 15 1.32 -6.50 12.88
N GLY A 16 0.20 -6.48 12.16
CA GLY A 16 -1.01 -5.74 12.55
C GLY A 16 -1.63 -6.26 13.85
N ALA A 17 -1.76 -7.58 13.99
CA ALA A 17 -2.27 -8.19 15.20
C ALA A 17 -1.30 -7.99 16.38
N ALA A 18 0.00 -8.17 16.15
CA ALA A 18 1.03 -7.92 17.16
C ALA A 18 1.02 -6.45 17.64
N ALA A 19 0.79 -5.50 16.73
CA ALA A 19 0.63 -4.08 17.09
C ALA A 19 -0.62 -3.83 17.94
N SER A 20 -1.74 -4.49 17.65
CA SER A 20 -2.95 -4.43 18.48
C SER A 20 -2.73 -4.99 19.88
N CYS A 21 -2.07 -6.14 20.01
CA CYS A 21 -1.69 -6.70 21.31
C CYS A 21 -0.75 -5.76 22.06
N ARG A 22 0.22 -5.14 21.37
CA ARG A 22 1.11 -4.15 21.98
C ARG A 22 0.35 -2.92 22.49
N LYS A 23 -0.66 -2.45 21.76
CA LYS A 23 -1.55 -1.37 22.21
C LYS A 23 -2.39 -1.76 23.43
N ALA A 24 -2.72 -3.04 23.58
CA ALA A 24 -3.38 -3.59 24.76
C ALA A 24 -2.43 -3.83 25.95
N GLY A 25 -1.17 -3.38 25.87
CA GLY A 25 -0.18 -3.48 26.96
C GLY A 25 0.68 -4.74 26.95
N TRP A 26 0.50 -5.64 25.97
CA TRP A 26 1.25 -6.89 25.91
C TRP A 26 2.69 -6.66 25.43
N LYS A 27 3.64 -7.43 25.98
CA LYS A 27 4.99 -7.58 25.43
C LYS A 27 4.94 -8.48 24.20
N ALA A 28 4.62 -7.88 23.06
CA ALA A 28 4.62 -8.56 21.77
C ALA A 28 5.96 -8.41 21.03
N ALA A 29 6.41 -9.49 20.38
CA ALA A 29 7.52 -9.51 19.44
C ALA A 29 7.06 -10.02 18.07
N VAL A 30 7.66 -9.52 17.00
CA VAL A 30 7.50 -10.04 15.64
C VAL A 30 8.89 -10.46 15.15
N VAL A 31 9.01 -11.69 14.65
CA VAL A 31 10.27 -12.23 14.13
C VAL A 31 10.06 -12.76 12.72
N ASP A 32 10.99 -12.47 11.83
CA ASP A 32 10.97 -12.91 10.44
C ASP A 32 12.41 -13.08 9.96
N ASN A 33 12.62 -14.07 9.09
CA ASN A 33 13.94 -14.31 8.50
C ASN A 33 14.19 -13.41 7.27
N LEU A 34 13.12 -12.81 6.73
CA LEU A 34 13.15 -11.92 5.57
C LEU A 34 12.88 -10.46 5.98
N PRO A 35 13.05 -9.50 5.06
CA PRO A 35 12.75 -8.11 5.33
C PRO A 35 11.31 -7.87 5.81
N PHE A 36 11.16 -6.87 6.68
CA PHE A 36 9.87 -6.50 7.23
C PHE A 36 8.90 -6.03 6.14
N GLY A 37 7.69 -6.59 6.12
CA GLY A 37 6.62 -6.20 5.19
C GLY A 37 5.86 -7.40 4.60
N GLY A 38 6.44 -8.60 4.69
CA GLY A 38 5.80 -9.83 4.26
C GLY A 38 5.59 -9.90 2.75
N ILE A 39 4.84 -10.91 2.31
CA ILE A 39 4.66 -11.20 0.88
C ILE A 39 3.82 -10.12 0.20
N CYS A 40 2.65 -9.76 0.76
CA CYS A 40 1.72 -8.85 0.11
C CYS A 40 2.36 -7.51 -0.26
N ALA A 41 3.10 -6.89 0.67
CA ALA A 41 3.71 -5.58 0.45
C ALA A 41 4.94 -5.66 -0.47
N LEU A 42 5.79 -6.67 -0.30
CA LEU A 42 7.10 -6.70 -0.98
C LEU A 42 7.07 -7.40 -2.34
N ARG A 43 6.18 -8.39 -2.54
CA ARG A 43 6.21 -9.30 -3.70
C ARG A 43 4.87 -9.97 -4.01
N GLY A 44 3.78 -9.35 -3.59
CA GLY A 44 2.43 -9.89 -3.73
C GLY A 44 1.47 -8.84 -4.25
N CYS A 45 0.39 -8.63 -3.51
CA CYS A 45 -0.70 -7.73 -3.91
C CYS A 45 -0.24 -6.32 -4.27
N PHE A 46 0.69 -5.72 -3.54
CA PHE A 46 1.07 -4.33 -3.81
C PHE A 46 1.81 -4.18 -5.15
N PRO A 47 2.90 -4.93 -5.43
CA PRO A 47 3.52 -4.94 -6.75
C PRO A 47 2.57 -5.35 -7.88
N LYS A 48 1.70 -6.35 -7.67
CA LYS A 48 0.78 -6.79 -8.74
C LYS A 48 -0.28 -5.75 -9.08
N GLU A 49 -0.81 -5.00 -8.11
CA GLU A 49 -1.75 -3.91 -8.41
C GLU A 49 -1.10 -2.80 -9.25
N VAL A 50 0.18 -2.49 -9.00
CA VAL A 50 0.93 -1.54 -9.84
C VAL A 50 1.04 -2.07 -11.28
N LEU A 51 1.42 -3.33 -11.44
CA LEU A 51 1.58 -3.95 -12.77
C LEU A 51 0.24 -4.04 -13.53
N VAL A 52 -0.83 -4.44 -12.85
CA VAL A 52 -2.18 -4.50 -13.42
C VAL A 52 -2.64 -3.09 -13.81
N GLY A 53 -2.40 -2.07 -12.99
CA GLY A 53 -2.72 -0.68 -13.30
C GLY A 53 -2.00 -0.17 -14.55
N VAL A 54 -0.72 -0.49 -14.71
CA VAL A 54 0.05 -0.14 -15.93
C VAL A 54 -0.51 -0.87 -17.15
N ALA A 55 -0.80 -2.17 -17.03
CA ALA A 55 -1.39 -2.94 -18.13
C ALA A 55 -2.73 -2.36 -18.57
N GLN A 56 -3.60 -2.00 -17.63
CA GLN A 56 -4.89 -1.36 -17.91
C GLN A 56 -4.73 0.01 -18.60
N ALA A 57 -3.74 0.82 -18.18
CA ALA A 57 -3.47 2.10 -18.81
C ALA A 57 -3.03 1.94 -20.28
N LEU A 58 -2.10 1.03 -20.55
CA LEU A 58 -1.63 0.73 -21.92
C LEU A 58 -2.75 0.20 -22.81
N ASP A 59 -3.55 -0.72 -22.27
CA ASP A 59 -4.68 -1.33 -22.94
C ASP A 59 -5.75 -0.28 -23.29
N ARG A 60 -6.00 0.67 -22.38
CA ARG A 60 -6.88 1.81 -22.64
C ARG A 60 -6.36 2.70 -23.78
N THR A 61 -5.08 3.07 -23.76
CA THR A 61 -4.45 3.86 -24.84
C THR A 61 -4.53 3.14 -26.18
N ARG A 62 -4.31 1.81 -26.21
CA ARG A 62 -4.43 1.01 -27.44
C ARG A 62 -5.84 1.05 -28.02
N ARG A 63 -6.88 0.94 -27.18
CA ARG A 63 -8.29 0.99 -27.63
C ARG A 63 -8.76 2.38 -28.06
N THR A 64 -8.08 3.43 -27.63
CA THR A 64 -8.41 4.81 -27.99
C THR A 64 -7.53 5.39 -29.10
N ARG A 65 -6.50 4.66 -29.57
CA ARG A 65 -5.69 5.09 -30.74
C ARG A 65 -6.60 5.25 -31.97
N GLY A 66 -6.61 6.46 -32.54
CA GLY A 66 -7.51 6.86 -33.63
C GLY A 66 -8.78 7.61 -33.21
N LYS A 67 -9.02 7.78 -31.90
CA LYS A 67 -10.08 8.64 -31.33
C LYS A 67 -9.47 9.82 -30.57
N GLU A 68 -8.53 10.53 -31.22
CA GLU A 68 -7.69 11.57 -30.61
C GLU A 68 -8.49 12.72 -29.96
N ASP A 69 -9.77 12.90 -30.25
CA ASP A 69 -10.46 14.16 -29.93
C ASP A 69 -11.70 14.10 -29.02
N VAL A 70 -12.04 12.95 -28.45
CA VAL A 70 -13.23 12.87 -27.57
C VAL A 70 -12.87 13.19 -26.11
N PHE A 71 -11.65 12.86 -25.67
CA PHE A 71 -11.26 13.00 -24.26
C PHE A 71 -11.03 14.46 -23.84
N ASN A 72 -10.34 15.26 -24.66
CA ASN A 72 -10.10 16.69 -24.37
C ASN A 72 -11.36 17.56 -24.53
N ARG A 73 -12.33 17.11 -25.33
CA ARG A 73 -13.55 17.87 -25.65
C ARG A 73 -14.70 17.62 -24.68
N ILE A 74 -14.71 16.49 -23.95
CA ILE A 74 -15.77 16.13 -23.00
C ILE A 74 -15.37 16.37 -21.53
N LEU A 75 -14.08 16.22 -21.18
CA LEU A 75 -13.63 16.41 -19.79
C LEU A 75 -12.30 17.16 -19.75
N GLY A 76 -12.37 18.46 -19.50
CA GLY A 76 -11.19 19.29 -19.26
C GLY A 76 -10.27 18.65 -18.21
N ALA A 77 -8.98 18.55 -18.57
CA ALA A 77 -7.90 17.98 -17.78
C ALA A 77 -7.71 18.57 -16.35
N HIS A 78 -8.48 19.59 -15.96
CA HIS A 78 -8.45 20.22 -14.65
C HIS A 78 -9.00 19.36 -13.49
N LEU A 79 -9.85 18.35 -13.74
CA LEU A 79 -10.48 17.59 -12.65
C LEU A 79 -9.63 16.40 -12.14
N ILE A 80 -8.76 15.82 -12.96
CA ILE A 80 -7.97 14.64 -12.58
C ILE A 80 -6.83 15.00 -11.61
N VAL A 81 -6.26 16.21 -11.72
CA VAL A 81 -5.21 16.70 -10.81
C VAL A 81 -5.73 16.87 -9.37
N ARG A 82 -7.03 17.12 -9.18
CA ARG A 82 -7.61 17.34 -7.83
C ARG A 82 -7.82 16.08 -6.99
N ARG A 83 -7.85 14.87 -7.58
CA ARG A 83 -8.01 13.62 -6.80
C ARG A 83 -6.69 13.01 -6.31
N ARG A 84 -5.55 13.39 -6.90
CA ARG A 84 -4.23 12.83 -6.52
C ARG A 84 -3.77 13.32 -5.14
N THR A 85 -4.10 14.56 -4.76
CA THR A 85 -3.74 15.13 -3.45
C THR A 85 -4.52 14.49 -2.30
N LYS A 86 -5.75 14.02 -2.54
CA LYS A 86 -6.58 13.39 -1.50
C LYS A 86 -6.06 12.01 -1.09
N TRP A 87 -5.46 11.25 -2.02
CA TRP A 87 -4.83 9.95 -1.72
C TRP A 87 -3.50 10.10 -0.96
N SER A 88 -2.73 11.16 -1.23
CA SER A 88 -1.54 11.50 -0.42
C SER A 88 -1.89 12.03 0.97
N ALA A 89 -3.07 12.66 1.13
CA ALA A 89 -3.51 13.20 2.42
C ALA A 89 -4.04 12.11 3.38
N SER A 90 -4.63 11.03 2.86
CA SER A 90 -5.10 9.88 3.67
C SER A 90 -4.00 8.87 3.99
N SER A 91 -2.82 9.01 3.39
CA SER A 91 -1.62 8.21 3.68
C SER A 91 -0.60 9.01 4.52
N ARG A 92 -1.10 9.88 5.43
CA ARG A 92 -0.31 10.38 6.56
C ARG A 92 0.03 9.19 7.46
N TRP A 93 1.13 8.51 7.14
CA TRP A 93 1.89 7.75 8.11
C TRP A 93 2.12 8.64 9.34
N PRO A 94 1.90 8.17 10.58
CA PRO A 94 2.26 8.95 11.74
C PRO A 94 3.76 9.21 11.65
N SER A 95 4.13 10.48 11.49
CA SER A 95 5.51 10.93 11.60
C SER A 95 6.02 10.48 12.96
N ARG A 96 7.01 9.58 12.96
CA ARG A 96 7.95 9.48 14.07
C ARG A 96 8.53 10.87 14.27
N ASN A 97 8.12 11.52 15.36
CA ASN A 97 8.85 12.55 16.11
C ASN A 97 8.18 12.61 17.48
N GLY A 98 8.87 12.11 18.50
CA GLY A 98 8.40 11.97 19.89
C GLY A 98 8.49 10.53 20.36
#